data_AF-A0A3A6NWN9-F1
#
_entry.id   AF-A0A3A6NWN9-F1
#
_cell.length_a   1.000
_cell.length_b   1.000
_cell.length_c   1.000
_cell.angle_alpha   90.00
_cell.angle_beta   90.00
_cell.angle_gamma   90.00
#
_symmetry.space_group_name_H-M   'P 1'
#
loop_
_entity.id
_entity.type
_entity.pdbx_description
1 polymer ?
#
loop_
_entity_poly.entity_id
_entity_poly.type
_entity_poly.pdbx_seq_one_letter_code
_entity_poly.pdbx_strand_id
1 'polypeptide(L)'
;MSLERIVARLVDRVEHRYYGKYRAIVVDNADPEQLGRLKLKVPSILGNEIVSGWAAPCVPYGGEMNQGMLFIPEVNAGVWVEFEEGDLEFPIWVGTFWSKPDGESELPKPNDADGAEQGSVQDPPTRKIIKTVKGHCLQFEDKDGEEMITIVEAVNSHVITMDANGITIKDGAGTITIEDANGNQVLLDDSGITCTDKSGNEIKMDSSGIKGTDANGNEIKMDGQGVQVSDASGNTIKMDAMSGFPAGPGVKIDGGTGRVCMEGLITWLLSHQHVGNLGAPTPLFPANMADLIMAMGGLNDNFLSKKLKVE
;
A
#
# COMPACT_ATOMS: atom_id res chain seq x y z
N MET A 1 6.61 40.49 -61.82
CA MET A 1 6.98 41.05 -60.49
C MET A 1 8.30 41.77 -60.68
N SER A 2 8.43 43.05 -60.32
CA SER A 2 9.69 43.78 -60.54
C SER A 2 10.77 43.30 -59.56
N LEU A 3 12.04 43.38 -59.98
CA LEU A 3 13.19 42.92 -59.19
C LEU A 3 13.26 43.64 -57.84
N GLU A 4 12.90 44.91 -57.80
CA GLU A 4 12.88 45.72 -56.58
C GLU A 4 11.90 45.17 -55.55
N ARG A 5 10.74 44.67 -55.99
CA ARG A 5 9.73 44.09 -55.10
C ARG A 5 10.15 42.72 -54.57
N ILE A 6 10.96 41.99 -55.32
CA ILE A 6 11.54 40.71 -54.88
C ILE A 6 12.65 40.98 -53.86
N VAL A 7 13.56 41.90 -54.16
CA VAL A 7 14.66 42.27 -53.25
C VAL A 7 14.12 42.88 -51.95
N ALA A 8 13.14 43.78 -52.01
CA ALA A 8 12.52 44.34 -50.80
C ALA A 8 11.88 43.26 -49.91
N ARG A 9 11.20 42.27 -50.50
CA ARG A 9 10.64 41.13 -49.76
C ARG A 9 11.71 40.22 -49.15
N LEU A 10 12.83 40.04 -49.85
CA LEU A 10 13.95 39.24 -49.34
C LEU A 10 14.67 39.96 -48.20
N VAL A 11 14.89 41.27 -48.31
CA VAL A 11 15.48 42.09 -47.24
C VAL A 11 14.59 42.09 -46.01
N ASP A 12 13.29 42.34 -46.17
CA ASP A 12 12.33 42.33 -45.06
C ASP A 12 12.27 40.96 -44.34
N ARG A 13 12.27 39.86 -45.11
CA ARG A 13 12.33 38.50 -44.57
C ARG A 13 13.64 38.20 -43.84
N VAL A 14 14.74 38.85 -44.21
CA VAL A 14 16.05 38.65 -43.56
C VAL A 14 16.20 39.55 -42.34
N GLU A 15 15.68 40.77 -42.37
CA GLU A 15 15.82 41.75 -41.28
C GLU A 15 14.82 41.55 -40.14
N HIS A 16 13.62 41.01 -40.42
CA HIS A 16 12.54 40.93 -39.42
C HIS A 16 12.09 39.51 -39.07
N ARG A 17 12.83 38.47 -39.49
CA ARG A 17 12.53 37.08 -39.10
C ARG A 17 13.60 36.49 -38.20
N TYR A 18 13.15 36.00 -37.05
CA TYR A 18 13.98 35.50 -35.97
C TYR A 18 13.91 33.98 -35.92
N TYR A 19 14.64 33.34 -36.82
CA TYR A 19 14.74 31.89 -36.85
C TYR A 19 15.75 31.39 -35.80
N GLY A 20 15.36 30.41 -34.98
CA GLY A 20 16.22 29.78 -33.99
C GLY A 20 15.57 29.69 -32.60
N LYS A 21 16.31 29.08 -31.66
CA LYS A 21 15.92 28.96 -30.26
C LYS A 21 16.58 30.05 -29.43
N TYR A 22 15.79 30.74 -28.62
CA TYR A 22 16.26 31.81 -27.75
C TYR A 22 15.99 31.45 -26.29
N ARG A 23 16.88 31.87 -25.39
CA ARG A 23 16.65 31.69 -23.95
C ARG A 23 15.65 32.70 -23.46
N ALA A 24 14.68 32.21 -22.71
CA ALA A 24 13.68 33.04 -22.07
C ALA A 24 13.45 32.63 -20.62
N ILE A 25 12.87 33.55 -19.86
CA ILE A 25 12.49 33.35 -18.47
C ILE A 25 10.98 33.51 -18.38
N VAL A 26 10.31 32.59 -17.71
CA VAL A 26 8.86 32.64 -17.50
C VAL A 26 8.52 33.79 -16.54
N VAL A 27 7.61 34.66 -16.97
CA VAL A 27 7.09 35.78 -16.16
C VAL A 27 5.69 35.48 -15.63
N ASP A 28 4.87 34.81 -16.43
CA ASP A 28 3.48 34.52 -16.12
C ASP A 28 3.07 33.19 -16.78
N ASN A 29 2.47 32.31 -16.02
CA ASN A 29 1.94 31.03 -16.47
C ASN A 29 0.42 30.88 -16.19
N ALA A 30 -0.24 31.95 -15.71
CA ALA A 30 -1.67 31.98 -15.44
C ALA A 30 -2.46 32.30 -16.71
N ASP A 31 -2.46 31.38 -17.68
CA ASP A 31 -3.11 31.55 -18.97
C ASP A 31 -4.65 31.66 -18.84
N PRO A 32 -5.25 32.83 -19.17
CA PRO A 32 -6.70 33.02 -19.05
C PRO A 32 -7.52 32.18 -20.04
N GLU A 33 -6.92 31.69 -21.13
CA GLU A 33 -7.62 30.83 -22.11
C GLU A 33 -7.38 29.35 -21.85
N GLN A 34 -6.60 28.99 -20.82
CA GLN A 34 -6.34 27.60 -20.42
C GLN A 34 -5.70 26.76 -21.54
N LEU A 35 -4.85 27.37 -22.37
CA LEU A 35 -4.15 26.73 -23.48
C LEU A 35 -2.71 26.32 -23.12
N GLY A 36 -2.28 26.51 -21.87
CA GLY A 36 -0.92 26.20 -21.43
C GLY A 36 0.13 27.18 -21.95
N ARG A 37 -0.28 28.43 -22.23
CA ARG A 37 0.62 29.47 -22.74
C ARG A 37 1.42 30.13 -21.63
N LEU A 38 2.55 30.73 -22.00
CA LEU A 38 3.45 31.44 -21.08
C LEU A 38 3.70 32.87 -21.56
N LYS A 39 3.83 33.83 -20.64
CA LYS A 39 4.50 35.10 -20.96
C LYS A 39 5.96 35.01 -20.59
N LEU A 40 6.81 35.49 -21.49
CA LEU A 40 8.25 35.25 -21.43
C LEU A 40 9.03 36.57 -21.52
N LYS A 41 10.14 36.66 -20.80
CA LYS A 41 11.20 37.65 -21.06
C LYS A 41 12.25 37.01 -21.95
N VAL A 42 12.58 37.65 -23.08
CA VAL A 42 13.55 37.16 -24.07
C VAL A 42 14.68 38.19 -24.27
N PRO A 43 15.65 38.27 -23.35
CA PRO A 43 16.65 39.34 -23.32
C PRO A 43 17.41 39.57 -24.63
N SER A 44 17.76 38.48 -25.33
CA SER A 44 18.59 38.55 -26.54
C SER A 44 17.92 39.20 -27.74
N ILE A 45 16.57 39.28 -27.75
CA ILE A 45 15.82 39.85 -28.88
C ILE A 45 14.95 41.03 -28.45
N LEU A 46 14.20 40.88 -27.35
CA LEU A 46 13.24 41.88 -26.89
C LEU A 46 13.83 42.84 -25.85
N GLY A 47 15.05 42.54 -25.34
CA GLY A 47 15.62 43.24 -24.20
C GLY A 47 14.99 42.80 -22.86
N ASN A 48 15.44 43.43 -21.77
CA ASN A 48 15.11 42.98 -20.40
C ASN A 48 13.74 43.47 -19.88
N GLU A 49 13.23 44.55 -20.46
CA GLU A 49 12.03 45.24 -19.98
C GLU A 49 10.76 44.77 -20.70
N ILE A 50 10.89 44.12 -21.86
CA ILE A 50 9.77 43.70 -22.69
C ILE A 50 9.38 42.27 -22.35
N VAL A 51 8.09 42.07 -22.11
CA VAL A 51 7.45 40.77 -21.95
C VAL A 51 6.74 40.43 -23.25
N SER A 52 6.90 39.19 -23.72
CA SER A 52 6.25 38.69 -24.94
C SER A 52 4.72 38.68 -24.83
N GLY A 53 4.06 38.48 -25.96
CA GLY A 53 2.69 37.92 -25.97
C GLY A 53 2.64 36.52 -25.35
N TRP A 54 1.45 35.93 -25.30
CA TRP A 54 1.27 34.54 -24.84
C TRP A 54 1.91 33.56 -25.81
N ALA A 55 2.97 32.89 -25.36
CA ALA A 55 3.70 31.89 -26.12
C ALA A 55 2.96 30.55 -26.11
N ALA A 56 2.67 29.99 -27.29
CA ALA A 56 1.99 28.71 -27.41
C ALA A 56 2.90 27.53 -27.02
N PRO A 57 2.36 26.46 -26.40
CA PRO A 57 3.15 25.30 -26.02
C PRO A 57 3.52 24.42 -27.21
N CYS A 58 4.77 23.99 -27.27
CA CYS A 58 5.22 22.87 -28.10
C CYS A 58 5.58 21.70 -27.17
N VAL A 59 4.61 20.82 -26.96
CA VAL A 59 4.70 19.68 -26.02
C VAL A 59 4.83 18.35 -26.77
N PRO A 60 5.45 17.32 -26.15
CA PRO A 60 5.71 16.04 -26.82
C PRO A 60 4.46 15.23 -27.18
N TYR A 61 3.33 15.45 -26.49
CA TYR A 61 2.09 14.73 -26.73
C TYR A 61 0.88 15.60 -26.32
N GLY A 62 -0.13 15.67 -27.18
CA GLY A 62 -1.34 16.48 -26.97
C GLY A 62 -2.02 16.84 -28.30
N GLY A 63 -2.90 17.84 -28.28
CA GLY A 63 -3.53 18.41 -29.49
C GLY A 63 -4.91 17.87 -29.85
N GLU A 64 -5.49 17.03 -28.99
CA GLU A 64 -6.86 16.47 -29.12
C GLU A 64 -7.53 16.40 -27.74
N MET A 65 -8.83 16.15 -27.71
CA MET A 65 -9.63 16.20 -26.48
C MET A 65 -9.15 15.19 -25.41
N ASN A 66 -8.88 15.70 -24.20
CA ASN A 66 -8.61 14.92 -22.99
C ASN A 66 -7.40 13.95 -23.08
N GLN A 67 -6.31 14.38 -23.72
CA GLN A 67 -5.05 13.63 -23.77
C GLN A 67 -3.84 14.57 -23.86
N GLY A 68 -2.68 14.15 -23.33
CA GLY A 68 -1.43 14.88 -23.50
C GLY A 68 -0.41 14.70 -22.38
N MET A 69 0.75 15.33 -22.56
CA MET A 69 1.78 15.53 -21.54
C MET A 69 1.82 17.01 -21.16
N LEU A 70 1.26 17.34 -20.01
CA LEU A 70 1.10 18.73 -19.54
C LEU A 70 2.06 19.02 -18.38
N PHE A 71 3.19 19.63 -18.70
CA PHE A 71 4.14 20.17 -17.71
C PHE A 71 4.34 21.65 -17.99
N ILE A 72 3.56 22.50 -17.32
CA ILE A 72 3.68 23.95 -17.46
C ILE A 72 4.84 24.43 -16.58
N PRO A 73 5.87 25.06 -17.15
CA PRO A 73 6.97 25.61 -16.37
C PRO A 73 6.52 26.68 -15.37
N GLU A 74 7.19 26.74 -14.23
CA GLU A 74 6.91 27.70 -13.18
C GLU A 74 7.41 29.10 -13.52
N VAL A 75 6.85 30.12 -12.86
CA VAL A 75 7.40 31.48 -12.93
C VAL A 75 8.87 31.47 -12.49
N ASN A 76 9.71 32.19 -13.23
CA ASN A 76 11.17 32.22 -13.15
C ASN A 76 11.91 31.01 -13.77
N ALA A 77 11.21 30.01 -14.29
CA ALA A 77 11.88 28.91 -14.98
C ALA A 77 12.55 29.36 -16.30
N GLY A 78 13.67 28.72 -16.64
CA GLY A 78 14.33 28.87 -17.93
C GLY A 78 13.66 28.04 -19.03
N VAL A 79 13.27 28.68 -20.12
CA VAL A 79 12.63 28.03 -21.28
C VAL A 79 13.29 28.41 -22.59
N TRP A 80 13.27 27.49 -23.55
CA TRP A 80 13.59 27.79 -24.94
C TRP A 80 12.34 28.31 -25.65
N VAL A 81 12.47 29.45 -26.31
CA VAL A 81 11.42 30.08 -27.10
C VAL A 81 11.82 30.12 -28.58
N GLU A 82 10.84 29.90 -29.45
CA GLU A 82 10.90 30.14 -30.89
C GLU A 82 9.72 31.02 -31.30
N PHE A 83 9.58 31.29 -32.59
CA PHE A 83 8.58 32.20 -33.13
C PHE A 83 8.00 31.58 -34.40
N GLU A 84 6.66 31.53 -34.53
CA GLU A 84 6.01 30.94 -35.71
C GLU A 84 6.46 31.67 -36.97
N GLU A 85 7.01 30.93 -37.92
CA GLU A 85 7.62 31.48 -39.14
C GLU A 85 8.70 32.56 -38.89
N GLY A 86 9.25 32.65 -37.67
CA GLY A 86 10.21 33.67 -37.24
C GLY A 86 9.57 35.02 -36.86
N ASP A 87 8.25 35.08 -36.66
CA ASP A 87 7.52 36.30 -36.32
C ASP A 87 7.41 36.51 -34.80
N LEU A 88 7.95 37.63 -34.30
CA LEU A 88 7.98 37.93 -32.87
C LEU A 88 6.59 38.07 -32.22
N GLU A 89 5.55 38.33 -33.02
CA GLU A 89 4.16 38.41 -32.53
C GLU A 89 3.57 37.04 -32.17
N PHE A 90 4.16 35.95 -32.66
CA PHE A 90 3.67 34.58 -32.48
C PHE A 90 4.71 33.69 -31.76
N PRO A 91 5.00 33.94 -30.47
CA PRO A 91 5.97 33.15 -29.72
C PRO A 91 5.46 31.72 -29.46
N ILE A 92 6.39 30.77 -29.40
CA ILE A 92 6.16 29.38 -28.99
C ILE A 92 7.23 28.94 -27.98
N TRP A 93 6.86 28.21 -26.93
CA TRP A 93 7.85 27.64 -26.00
C TRP A 93 8.04 26.14 -26.28
N VAL A 94 9.30 25.71 -26.37
CA VAL A 94 9.70 24.40 -26.96
C VAL A 94 10.50 23.52 -26.00
N GLY A 95 10.52 23.87 -24.71
CA GLY A 95 11.15 23.07 -23.64
C GLY A 95 11.80 23.93 -22.57
N THR A 96 12.29 23.28 -21.52
CA THR A 96 12.96 23.92 -20.38
C THR A 96 14.46 23.67 -20.41
N PHE A 97 15.20 24.46 -19.63
CA PHE A 97 16.59 24.18 -19.31
C PHE A 97 16.87 24.53 -17.86
N TRP A 98 17.80 23.80 -17.24
CA TRP A 98 18.31 24.13 -15.92
C TRP A 98 19.46 25.13 -16.00
N SER A 99 19.54 25.98 -14.99
CA SER A 99 20.56 27.01 -14.84
C SER A 99 21.11 27.04 -13.40
N LYS A 100 21.83 28.12 -13.07
CA LYS A 100 22.44 28.36 -11.76
C LYS A 100 22.34 29.84 -11.40
N PRO A 101 21.13 30.41 -11.25
CA PRO A 101 20.96 31.85 -11.06
C PRO A 101 21.68 32.36 -9.81
N ASP A 102 21.70 31.55 -8.74
CA ASP A 102 22.33 31.87 -7.46
C ASP A 102 23.58 31.01 -7.16
N GLY A 103 24.18 30.42 -8.19
CA GLY A 103 25.34 29.53 -8.07
C GLY A 103 25.00 28.06 -7.76
N GLU A 104 23.79 27.79 -7.26
CA GLU A 104 23.29 26.43 -7.02
C GLU A 104 22.62 25.83 -8.27
N SER A 105 22.75 24.51 -8.43
CA SER A 105 22.15 23.78 -9.56
C SER A 105 20.64 23.66 -9.41
N GLU A 106 19.89 24.03 -10.45
CA GLU A 106 18.43 23.81 -10.53
C GLU A 106 18.04 22.38 -10.90
N LEU A 107 19.01 21.50 -11.18
CA LEU A 107 18.73 20.08 -11.48
C LEU A 107 17.96 19.43 -10.33
N PRO A 108 17.02 18.51 -10.64
CA PRO A 108 16.28 17.81 -9.60
C PRO A 108 17.21 16.96 -8.74
N LYS A 109 17.08 17.11 -7.43
CA LYS A 109 17.74 16.25 -6.45
C LYS A 109 17.04 14.88 -6.40
N PRO A 110 17.80 13.77 -6.35
CA PRO A 110 17.24 12.43 -6.29
C PRO A 110 16.62 12.13 -4.92
N ASN A 111 15.81 11.07 -4.88
CA ASN A 111 15.20 10.54 -3.66
C ASN A 111 15.75 9.15 -3.33
N ASP A 112 16.02 8.86 -2.06
CA ASP A 112 16.44 7.54 -1.57
C ASP A 112 15.27 6.54 -1.54
N ALA A 113 15.57 5.26 -1.26
CA ALA A 113 14.60 4.16 -1.24
C ALA A 113 13.41 4.40 -0.30
N ASP A 114 13.61 5.19 0.75
CA ASP A 114 12.61 5.53 1.77
C ASP A 114 11.83 6.82 1.46
N GLY A 115 12.11 7.43 0.30
CA GLY A 115 11.53 8.67 -0.21
C GLY A 115 12.27 9.94 0.20
N ALA A 116 13.30 9.87 1.04
CA ALA A 116 14.03 11.06 1.48
C ALA A 116 14.76 11.76 0.32
N GLU A 117 14.67 13.09 0.24
CA GLU A 117 15.41 13.86 -0.76
C GLU A 117 16.89 13.98 -0.37
N GLN A 118 17.80 13.70 -1.30
CA GLN A 118 19.23 13.89 -1.08
C GLN A 118 19.62 15.37 -1.04
N GLY A 119 20.68 15.72 -0.29
CA GLY A 119 21.10 17.11 -0.12
C GLY A 119 21.63 17.78 -1.39
N SER A 120 22.19 17.00 -2.32
CA SER A 120 22.82 17.46 -3.57
C SER A 120 22.19 16.83 -4.80
N VAL A 121 22.49 17.40 -5.96
CA VAL A 121 22.23 16.74 -7.24
C VAL A 121 23.09 15.48 -7.37
N GLN A 122 22.64 14.53 -8.17
CA GLN A 122 23.35 13.28 -8.43
C GLN A 122 24.69 13.49 -9.16
N ASP A 123 25.70 12.68 -8.78
CA ASP A 123 27.01 12.58 -9.44
C ASP A 123 27.60 11.17 -9.18
N PRO A 124 27.78 10.30 -10.19
CA PRO A 124 27.42 10.47 -11.61
C PRO A 124 25.89 10.49 -11.85
N PRO A 125 25.41 10.95 -13.03
CA PRO A 125 23.98 11.10 -13.31
C PRO A 125 23.32 9.77 -13.74
N THR A 126 23.27 8.78 -12.86
CA THR A 126 22.70 7.46 -13.14
C THR A 126 21.17 7.46 -13.10
N ARG A 127 20.54 8.42 -12.41
CA ARG A 127 19.08 8.49 -12.21
C ARG A 127 18.36 9.31 -13.27
N LYS A 128 17.19 8.84 -13.69
CA LYS A 128 16.23 9.55 -14.55
C LYS A 128 15.06 10.01 -13.68
N ILE A 129 14.86 11.33 -13.58
CA ILE A 129 13.99 11.93 -12.56
C ILE A 129 12.93 12.81 -13.21
N ILE A 130 11.66 12.56 -12.89
CA ILE A 130 10.55 13.48 -13.11
C ILE A 130 10.14 13.99 -11.73
N LYS A 131 10.25 15.30 -11.49
CA LYS A 131 10.03 15.91 -10.18
C LYS A 131 9.25 17.21 -10.28
N THR A 132 8.31 17.40 -9.35
CA THR A 132 7.50 18.62 -9.21
C THR A 132 8.02 19.50 -8.08
N VAL A 133 7.59 20.78 -8.04
CA VAL A 133 8.03 21.77 -7.03
C VAL A 133 7.79 21.31 -5.60
N LYS A 134 6.70 20.56 -5.35
CA LYS A 134 6.37 20.05 -4.01
C LYS A 134 7.13 18.79 -3.64
N GLY A 135 8.01 18.29 -4.50
CA GLY A 135 8.84 17.12 -4.24
C GLY A 135 8.24 15.79 -4.71
N HIS A 136 7.02 15.78 -5.28
CA HIS A 136 6.49 14.54 -5.86
C HIS A 136 7.38 14.10 -7.01
N CYS A 137 7.70 12.80 -7.04
CA CYS A 137 8.75 12.28 -7.88
C CYS A 137 8.41 10.91 -8.46
N LEU A 138 8.76 10.71 -9.74
CA LEU A 138 8.94 9.40 -10.36
C LEU A 138 10.42 9.31 -10.78
N GLN A 139 11.10 8.27 -10.33
CA GLN A 139 12.55 8.11 -10.51
C GLN A 139 12.90 6.69 -10.94
N PHE A 140 13.90 6.58 -11.81
CA PHE A 140 14.56 5.35 -12.23
C PHE A 140 16.06 5.46 -11.94
N GLU A 141 16.66 4.46 -11.30
CA GLU A 141 18.09 4.34 -11.02
C GLU A 141 18.67 3.21 -11.88
N ASP A 142 19.72 3.54 -12.66
CA ASP A 142 20.41 2.64 -13.59
C ASP A 142 21.82 2.25 -13.09
N LYS A 143 22.18 2.59 -11.85
CA LYS A 143 23.48 2.23 -11.27
C LYS A 143 23.55 0.71 -11.03
N ASP A 144 24.56 0.08 -11.60
CA ASP A 144 24.80 -1.37 -11.49
C ASP A 144 24.74 -1.86 -10.02
N GLY A 145 23.85 -2.82 -9.75
CA GLY A 145 23.66 -3.43 -8.44
C GLY A 145 22.85 -2.59 -7.44
N GLU A 146 22.41 -1.39 -7.83
CA GLU A 146 21.57 -0.48 -7.05
C GLU A 146 20.32 -0.05 -7.86
N GLU A 147 19.92 -0.83 -8.86
CA GLU A 147 18.79 -0.52 -9.74
C GLU A 147 17.50 -0.41 -8.95
N MET A 148 16.75 0.66 -9.21
CA MET A 148 15.57 0.99 -8.41
C MET A 148 14.57 1.84 -9.19
N ILE A 149 13.29 1.61 -8.95
CA ILE A 149 12.20 2.51 -9.35
C ILE A 149 11.53 3.06 -8.09
N THR A 150 11.31 4.36 -8.04
CA THR A 150 10.69 5.02 -6.89
C THR A 150 9.57 5.96 -7.34
N ILE A 151 8.43 5.89 -6.65
CA ILE A 151 7.33 6.84 -6.72
C ILE A 151 7.19 7.49 -5.34
N VAL A 152 7.33 8.82 -5.28
CA VAL A 152 7.30 9.58 -4.02
C VAL A 152 6.18 10.60 -4.06
N GLU A 153 5.33 10.57 -3.05
CA GLU A 153 4.45 11.66 -2.67
C GLU A 153 5.07 12.35 -1.45
N ALA A 154 5.63 13.55 -1.65
CA ALA A 154 6.49 14.18 -0.66
C ALA A 154 5.75 14.86 0.51
N VAL A 155 4.47 15.21 0.38
CA VAL A 155 3.73 15.97 1.40
C VAL A 155 3.34 15.07 2.56
N ASN A 156 2.81 13.88 2.28
CA ASN A 156 2.41 12.90 3.29
C ASN A 156 3.38 11.72 3.36
N SER A 157 4.50 11.78 2.65
CA SER A 157 5.57 10.77 2.69
C SER A 157 5.12 9.36 2.26
N HIS A 158 4.20 9.26 1.29
CA HIS A 158 3.90 7.97 0.67
C HIS A 158 4.97 7.61 -0.35
N VAL A 159 5.43 6.36 -0.31
CA VAL A 159 6.53 5.89 -1.16
C VAL A 159 6.23 4.49 -1.66
N ILE A 160 6.42 4.29 -2.96
CA ILE A 160 6.48 2.96 -3.58
C ILE A 160 7.89 2.80 -4.14
N THR A 161 8.57 1.74 -3.72
CA THR A 161 9.92 1.41 -4.18
C THR A 161 9.94 -0.01 -4.72
N MET A 162 10.61 -0.19 -5.85
CA MET A 162 10.88 -1.49 -6.47
C MET A 162 12.38 -1.60 -6.70
N ASP A 163 13.02 -2.60 -6.12
CA ASP A 163 14.46 -2.83 -6.18
C ASP A 163 14.78 -4.35 -6.20
N ALA A 164 16.06 -4.71 -6.03
CA ALA A 164 16.50 -6.10 -5.96
C ALA A 164 15.93 -6.91 -4.77
N ASN A 165 15.45 -6.24 -3.71
CA ASN A 165 14.84 -6.88 -2.54
C ASN A 165 13.34 -7.12 -2.71
N GLY A 166 12.69 -6.41 -3.64
CA GLY A 166 11.28 -6.59 -3.98
C GLY A 166 10.54 -5.27 -4.12
N ILE A 167 9.27 -5.27 -3.70
CA ILE A 167 8.39 -4.09 -3.76
C ILE A 167 8.04 -3.69 -2.33
N THR A 168 8.26 -2.42 -2.00
CA THR A 168 7.85 -1.83 -0.71
C THR A 168 6.83 -0.73 -0.95
N ILE A 169 5.74 -0.75 -0.19
CA ILE A 169 4.75 0.34 -0.13
C ILE A 169 4.81 0.88 1.30
N LYS A 170 5.25 2.13 1.42
CA LYS A 170 5.32 2.86 2.69
C LYS A 170 4.29 3.95 2.67
N ASP A 171 3.43 3.93 3.67
CA ASP A 171 2.45 4.98 3.91
C ASP A 171 2.92 5.90 5.04
N GLY A 172 2.65 7.20 4.90
CA GLY A 172 2.90 8.19 5.95
C GLY A 172 1.63 8.80 6.55
N ALA A 173 0.42 8.42 6.09
CA ALA A 173 -0.86 8.89 6.61
C ALA A 173 -1.54 7.96 7.63
N GLY A 174 -1.04 6.73 7.80
CA GLY A 174 -1.52 5.72 8.73
C GLY A 174 -2.50 4.68 8.17
N THR A 175 -2.71 4.60 6.84
CA THR A 175 -3.60 3.60 6.23
C THR A 175 -3.17 3.19 4.82
N ILE A 176 -3.24 1.88 4.52
CA ILE A 176 -3.14 1.31 3.17
C ILE A 176 -4.37 0.45 2.90
N THR A 177 -5.04 0.71 1.78
CA THR A 177 -6.23 -0.02 1.34
C THR A 177 -6.03 -0.59 -0.06
N ILE A 178 -6.30 -1.88 -0.23
CA ILE A 178 -6.39 -2.57 -1.53
C ILE A 178 -7.82 -3.04 -1.68
N GLU A 179 -8.55 -2.54 -2.67
CA GLU A 179 -9.96 -2.86 -2.89
C GLU A 179 -10.26 -3.26 -4.34
N ASP A 180 -11.27 -4.09 -4.54
CA ASP A 180 -11.83 -4.39 -5.85
C ASP A 180 -13.25 -3.83 -6.01
N ALA A 181 -13.72 -3.76 -7.26
CA ALA A 181 -15.07 -3.29 -7.57
C ALA A 181 -16.20 -4.22 -7.06
N ASN A 182 -15.85 -5.42 -6.59
CA ASN A 182 -16.80 -6.38 -6.04
C ASN A 182 -16.98 -6.21 -4.53
N GLY A 183 -16.25 -5.31 -3.88
CA GLY A 183 -16.32 -5.06 -2.43
C GLY A 183 -15.40 -5.95 -1.60
N ASN A 184 -14.36 -6.54 -2.20
CA ASN A 184 -13.29 -7.23 -1.48
C ASN A 184 -12.19 -6.22 -1.11
N GLN A 185 -11.63 -6.32 0.09
CA GLN A 185 -10.68 -5.35 0.62
C GLN A 185 -9.58 -6.00 1.49
N VAL A 186 -8.37 -5.45 1.42
CA VAL A 186 -7.31 -5.60 2.43
C VAL A 186 -6.97 -4.22 2.97
N LEU A 187 -7.03 -4.06 4.29
CA LEU A 187 -6.81 -2.82 5.03
C LEU A 187 -5.65 -3.01 6.01
N LEU A 188 -4.71 -2.08 6.01
CA LEU A 188 -3.67 -1.94 7.03
C LEU A 188 -3.84 -0.56 7.65
N ASP A 189 -4.08 -0.48 8.95
CA ASP A 189 -4.30 0.79 9.67
C ASP A 189 -3.78 0.72 11.12
N ASP A 190 -4.14 1.72 11.94
CA ASP A 190 -3.78 1.77 13.36
C ASP A 190 -4.41 0.65 14.20
N SER A 191 -5.45 0.00 13.67
CA SER A 191 -6.21 -1.07 14.31
C SER A 191 -5.69 -2.45 13.92
N GLY A 192 -4.81 -2.56 12.92
CA GLY A 192 -4.10 -3.77 12.54
C GLY A 192 -4.18 -4.07 11.04
N ILE A 193 -4.40 -5.35 10.71
CA ILE A 193 -4.55 -5.83 9.33
C ILE A 193 -5.88 -6.55 9.21
N THR A 194 -6.70 -6.16 8.24
CA THR A 194 -8.03 -6.73 8.01
C THR A 194 -8.22 -7.09 6.54
N CYS A 195 -8.67 -8.30 6.26
CA CYS A 195 -9.08 -8.74 4.92
C CYS A 195 -10.58 -9.04 4.97
N THR A 196 -11.40 -8.37 4.16
CA THR A 196 -12.85 -8.57 4.08
C THR A 196 -13.28 -8.91 2.67
N ASP A 197 -14.31 -9.75 2.55
CA ASP A 197 -15.05 -9.91 1.29
C ASP A 197 -16.44 -9.28 1.36
N LYS A 198 -17.09 -9.13 0.21
CA LYS A 198 -18.46 -8.61 0.14
C LYS A 198 -19.50 -9.50 0.82
N SER A 199 -19.20 -10.79 0.98
CA SER A 199 -20.14 -11.75 1.56
C SER A 199 -20.23 -11.60 3.08
N GLY A 200 -19.37 -10.80 3.71
CA GLY A 200 -19.31 -10.61 5.16
C GLY A 200 -18.31 -11.54 5.85
N ASN A 201 -17.38 -12.13 5.09
CA ASN A 201 -16.26 -12.88 5.66
C ASN A 201 -15.09 -11.93 5.96
N GLU A 202 -14.42 -12.13 7.10
CA GLU A 202 -13.34 -11.27 7.60
C GLU A 202 -12.18 -12.11 8.15
N ILE A 203 -10.96 -11.69 7.89
CA ILE A 203 -9.75 -12.12 8.61
C ILE A 203 -9.10 -10.87 9.20
N LYS A 204 -8.99 -10.81 10.52
CA LYS A 204 -8.42 -9.68 11.26
C LYS A 204 -7.22 -10.12 12.09
N MET A 205 -6.16 -9.33 12.05
CA MET A 205 -5.00 -9.43 12.92
C MET A 205 -4.81 -8.09 13.62
N ASP A 206 -4.91 -8.08 14.95
CA ASP A 206 -4.76 -6.89 15.77
C ASP A 206 -4.06 -7.20 17.11
N SER A 207 -4.04 -6.23 18.02
CA SER A 207 -3.44 -6.39 19.36
C SER A 207 -4.08 -7.50 20.22
N SER A 208 -5.29 -7.94 19.89
CA SER A 208 -6.00 -9.03 20.56
C SER A 208 -5.65 -10.42 19.99
N GLY A 209 -4.97 -10.48 18.85
CA GLY A 209 -4.56 -11.72 18.18
C GLY A 209 -5.05 -11.80 16.73
N ILE A 210 -5.37 -13.02 16.29
CA ILE A 210 -5.82 -13.32 14.92
C ILE A 210 -7.23 -13.91 15.00
N LYS A 211 -8.16 -13.39 14.20
CA LYS A 211 -9.55 -13.86 14.12
C LYS A 211 -10.00 -13.96 12.66
N GLY A 212 -10.49 -15.11 12.26
CA GLY A 212 -11.28 -15.30 11.04
C GLY A 212 -12.75 -15.47 11.40
N THR A 213 -13.65 -14.80 10.70
CA THR A 213 -15.11 -14.95 10.85
C THR A 213 -15.76 -15.08 9.49
N ASP A 214 -16.75 -15.96 9.37
CA ASP A 214 -17.63 -15.98 8.21
C ASP A 214 -18.95 -15.22 8.49
N ALA A 215 -19.71 -14.96 7.42
CA ALA A 215 -20.99 -14.28 7.52
C ALA A 215 -22.07 -15.08 8.28
N ASN A 216 -21.83 -16.35 8.54
CA ASN A 216 -22.76 -17.24 9.25
C ASN A 216 -22.47 -17.30 10.76
N GLY A 217 -21.45 -16.57 11.26
CA GLY A 217 -21.06 -16.55 12.67
C GLY A 217 -20.12 -17.69 13.08
N ASN A 218 -19.48 -18.36 12.12
CA ASN A 218 -18.40 -19.30 12.40
C ASN A 218 -17.09 -18.53 12.60
N GLU A 219 -16.27 -18.94 13.57
CA GLU A 219 -15.05 -18.23 13.96
C GLU A 219 -13.84 -19.17 14.09
N ILE A 220 -12.66 -18.69 13.70
CA ILE A 220 -11.35 -19.26 14.01
C ILE A 220 -10.55 -18.18 14.73
N LYS A 221 -10.12 -18.43 15.96
CA LYS A 221 -9.47 -17.44 16.83
C LYS A 221 -8.16 -17.97 17.40
N MET A 222 -7.12 -17.14 17.40
CA MET A 222 -5.88 -17.32 18.15
C MET A 222 -5.60 -16.06 18.96
N ASP A 223 -5.63 -16.16 20.28
CA ASP A 223 -5.46 -15.02 21.19
C ASP A 223 -4.69 -15.42 22.46
N GLY A 224 -4.65 -14.53 23.47
CA GLY A 224 -4.01 -14.80 24.76
C GLY A 224 -4.63 -15.95 25.56
N GLN A 225 -5.79 -16.47 25.18
CA GLN A 225 -6.46 -17.63 25.80
C GLN A 225 -6.15 -18.95 25.08
N GLY A 226 -5.53 -18.91 23.89
CA GLY A 226 -5.16 -20.09 23.12
C GLY A 226 -5.74 -20.08 21.71
N VAL A 227 -6.12 -21.25 21.21
CA VAL A 227 -6.67 -21.42 19.84
C VAL A 227 -8.07 -22.02 19.94
N GLN A 228 -9.03 -21.44 19.21
CA GLN A 228 -10.42 -21.87 19.21
C GLN A 228 -10.99 -21.88 17.79
N VAL A 229 -11.81 -22.88 17.48
CA VAL A 229 -12.74 -22.89 16.34
C VAL A 229 -14.15 -23.04 16.91
N SER A 230 -15.09 -22.21 16.46
CA SER A 230 -16.47 -22.27 16.91
C SER A 230 -17.46 -22.02 15.79
N ASP A 231 -18.67 -22.57 15.93
CA ASP A 231 -19.80 -22.26 15.07
C ASP A 231 -20.86 -21.42 15.78
N ALA A 232 -21.82 -20.89 15.01
CA ALA A 232 -22.94 -20.12 15.55
C ALA A 232 -23.92 -20.94 16.41
N SER A 233 -23.82 -22.28 16.39
CA SER A 233 -24.64 -23.18 17.22
C SER A 233 -24.04 -23.43 18.59
N GLY A 234 -22.89 -22.84 18.91
CA GLY A 234 -22.19 -22.97 20.19
C GLY A 234 -21.28 -24.19 20.26
N ASN A 235 -21.03 -24.90 19.16
CA ASN A 235 -20.02 -25.95 19.13
C ASN A 235 -18.63 -25.31 19.13
N THR A 236 -17.72 -25.85 19.96
CA THR A 236 -16.35 -25.29 20.09
C THR A 236 -15.29 -26.38 20.14
N ILE A 237 -14.22 -26.19 19.38
CA ILE A 237 -12.96 -26.91 19.49
C ILE A 237 -11.94 -25.93 20.07
N LYS A 238 -11.43 -26.20 21.28
CA LYS A 238 -10.53 -25.29 21.99
C LYS A 238 -9.24 -25.98 22.44
N MET A 239 -8.13 -25.29 22.29
CA MET A 239 -6.82 -25.60 22.86
C MET A 239 -6.43 -24.44 23.78
N ASP A 240 -6.68 -24.62 25.08
CA ASP A 240 -6.33 -23.68 26.16
C ASP A 240 -5.72 -24.42 27.36
N ALA A 241 -5.40 -23.70 28.44
CA ALA A 241 -4.81 -24.29 29.65
C ALA A 241 -5.73 -25.31 30.37
N MET A 242 -7.03 -25.30 30.09
CA MET A 242 -8.07 -26.07 30.80
C MET A 242 -8.63 -27.24 29.98
N SER A 243 -8.59 -27.15 28.65
CA SER A 243 -9.20 -28.09 27.70
C SER A 243 -8.27 -29.29 27.44
N GLY A 244 -8.79 -30.50 27.69
CA GLY A 244 -8.15 -31.75 27.32
C GLY A 244 -8.78 -32.29 26.03
N PHE A 245 -7.99 -32.47 24.98
CA PHE A 245 -8.45 -33.11 23.74
C PHE A 245 -8.24 -34.63 23.84
N PRO A 246 -9.29 -35.48 23.86
CA PRO A 246 -9.10 -36.94 23.78
C PRO A 246 -8.70 -37.31 22.35
N ALA A 247 -7.44 -37.72 22.14
CA ALA A 247 -6.93 -38.04 20.81
C ALA A 247 -7.18 -39.52 20.42
N GLY A 248 -7.81 -39.73 19.27
CA GLY A 248 -7.75 -40.98 18.49
C GLY A 248 -6.63 -40.95 17.44
N PRO A 249 -6.43 -42.02 16.64
CA PRO A 249 -5.39 -42.07 15.62
C PRO A 249 -5.53 -40.91 14.63
N GLY A 250 -4.50 -40.05 14.54
CA GLY A 250 -4.47 -38.87 13.65
C GLY A 250 -4.30 -37.53 14.37
N VAL A 251 -4.57 -37.46 15.68
CA VAL A 251 -4.30 -36.27 16.51
C VAL A 251 -3.13 -36.58 17.44
N LYS A 252 -1.99 -35.91 17.27
CA LYS A 252 -0.80 -36.11 18.12
C LYS A 252 -0.72 -35.00 19.17
N ILE A 253 -0.94 -35.34 20.44
CA ILE A 253 -0.76 -34.42 21.57
C ILE A 253 0.55 -34.82 22.27
N ASP A 254 1.66 -34.24 21.84
CA ASP A 254 2.94 -34.39 22.53
C ASP A 254 3.03 -33.36 23.66
N GLY A 255 2.20 -33.53 24.70
CA GLY A 255 2.17 -32.65 25.85
C GLY A 255 1.02 -32.96 26.82
N GLY A 256 1.32 -33.69 27.90
CA GLY A 256 0.41 -33.93 29.02
C GLY A 256 -0.24 -35.31 29.02
N THR A 257 0.17 -36.13 29.98
CA THR A 257 -0.25 -37.52 30.19
C THR A 257 -1.77 -37.73 30.07
N GLY A 258 -2.17 -38.76 29.31
CA GLY A 258 -3.53 -39.07 28.90
C GLY A 258 -4.63 -38.81 29.93
N ARG A 259 -5.58 -37.94 29.54
CA ARG A 259 -6.85 -37.74 30.23
C ARG A 259 -7.93 -38.53 29.49
N VAL A 260 -8.40 -39.61 30.10
CA VAL A 260 -9.62 -40.33 29.66
C VAL A 260 -10.81 -39.65 30.33
N CYS A 261 -11.87 -39.36 29.58
CA CYS A 261 -13.12 -38.86 30.15
C CYS A 261 -13.78 -39.98 30.97
N MET A 262 -13.44 -40.05 32.26
CA MET A 262 -13.94 -41.10 33.16
C MET A 262 -15.40 -40.88 33.56
N GLU A 263 -15.94 -39.68 33.40
CA GLU A 263 -17.31 -39.34 33.84
C GLU A 263 -18.38 -40.12 33.07
N GLY A 264 -18.26 -40.22 31.75
CA GLY A 264 -19.17 -41.03 30.92
C GLY A 264 -19.05 -42.54 31.21
N LEU A 265 -17.83 -43.03 31.43
CA LEU A 265 -17.58 -44.43 31.79
C LEU A 265 -18.14 -44.78 33.18
N ILE A 266 -17.95 -43.89 34.16
CA ILE A 266 -18.46 -44.07 35.53
C ILE A 266 -19.98 -44.01 35.54
N THR A 267 -20.59 -43.06 34.83
CA THR A 267 -22.06 -42.96 34.71
C THR A 267 -22.65 -44.21 34.06
N TRP A 268 -22.00 -44.73 33.01
CA TRP A 268 -22.39 -45.99 32.39
C TRP A 268 -22.27 -47.16 33.37
N LEU A 269 -21.14 -47.32 34.07
CA LEU A 269 -20.95 -48.37 35.07
C LEU A 269 -21.98 -48.31 36.19
N LEU A 270 -22.35 -47.11 36.66
CA LEU A 270 -23.35 -46.91 37.72
C LEU A 270 -24.78 -47.21 37.27
N SER A 271 -25.09 -47.01 35.99
CA SER A 271 -26.42 -47.28 35.41
C SER A 271 -26.53 -48.68 34.77
N HIS A 272 -25.42 -49.39 34.61
CA HIS A 272 -25.40 -50.72 34.01
C HIS A 272 -25.84 -51.80 35.01
N GLN A 273 -26.85 -52.58 34.62
CA GLN A 273 -27.39 -53.66 35.43
C GLN A 273 -27.49 -54.95 34.61
N HIS A 274 -27.19 -56.09 35.24
CA HIS A 274 -27.47 -57.42 34.70
C HIS A 274 -28.70 -58.03 35.39
N VAL A 275 -29.29 -59.04 34.76
CA VAL A 275 -30.37 -59.83 35.36
C VAL A 275 -29.75 -60.84 36.34
N GLY A 276 -30.00 -60.68 37.63
CA GLY A 276 -29.47 -61.56 38.67
C GLY A 276 -30.14 -62.93 38.69
N ASN A 277 -29.59 -63.86 39.47
CA ASN A 277 -30.00 -65.28 39.55
C ASN A 277 -31.47 -65.52 39.98
N LEU A 278 -32.20 -64.46 40.35
CA LEU A 278 -33.61 -64.45 40.74
C LEU A 278 -34.45 -63.39 39.98
N GLY A 279 -33.94 -62.85 38.86
CA GLY A 279 -34.66 -61.90 38.00
C GLY A 279 -34.62 -60.43 38.44
N ALA A 280 -34.04 -60.11 39.60
CA ALA A 280 -33.84 -58.72 40.04
C ALA A 280 -32.60 -58.10 39.36
N PRO A 281 -32.65 -56.80 38.97
CA PRO A 281 -31.49 -56.12 38.41
C PRO A 281 -30.36 -56.04 39.43
N THR A 282 -29.17 -56.51 39.06
CA THR A 282 -27.96 -56.46 39.88
C THR A 282 -26.89 -55.64 39.18
N PRO A 283 -26.28 -54.65 39.84
CA PRO A 283 -25.20 -53.85 39.28
C PRO A 283 -23.94 -54.68 39.04
N LEU A 284 -23.06 -54.23 38.14
CA LEU A 284 -21.86 -54.95 37.70
C LEU A 284 -20.92 -55.33 38.86
N PHE A 285 -20.80 -54.48 39.89
CA PHE A 285 -19.92 -54.66 41.05
C PHE A 285 -20.47 -54.01 42.33
N PRO A 286 -21.35 -54.66 43.11
CA PRO A 286 -22.02 -54.02 44.26
C PRO A 286 -21.06 -53.63 45.41
N ALA A 287 -19.94 -54.34 45.59
CA ALA A 287 -18.99 -54.09 46.68
C ALA A 287 -18.13 -52.82 46.45
N ASN A 288 -17.78 -52.51 45.21
CA ASN A 288 -16.88 -51.40 44.88
C ASN A 288 -17.64 -50.12 44.47
N MET A 289 -18.99 -50.17 44.48
CA MET A 289 -19.85 -49.08 44.02
C MET A 289 -20.04 -48.00 45.09
N ALA A 290 -20.10 -48.38 46.36
CA ALA A 290 -20.16 -47.44 47.49
C ALA A 290 -18.86 -46.62 47.62
N ASP A 291 -17.72 -47.26 47.39
CA ASP A 291 -16.41 -46.61 47.39
C ASP A 291 -16.24 -45.65 46.20
N LEU A 292 -16.79 -46.01 45.03
CA LEU A 292 -16.80 -45.14 43.85
C LEU A 292 -17.67 -43.89 44.07
N ILE A 293 -18.85 -44.04 44.66
CA ILE A 293 -19.77 -42.94 44.99
C ILE A 293 -19.18 -42.03 46.08
N MET A 294 -18.55 -42.60 47.12
CA MET A 294 -17.83 -41.80 48.14
C MET A 294 -16.62 -41.07 47.56
N ALA A 295 -15.87 -41.70 46.64
CA ALA A 295 -14.77 -41.05 45.94
C ALA A 295 -15.24 -39.89 45.06
N MET A 296 -16.47 -39.93 44.54
CA MET A 296 -17.10 -38.82 43.81
C MET A 296 -17.58 -37.69 44.73
N GLY A 297 -18.13 -38.00 45.91
CA GLY A 297 -18.66 -37.01 46.86
C GLY A 297 -17.62 -36.12 47.55
N GLY A 298 -16.32 -36.47 47.45
CA GLY A 298 -15.20 -35.68 48.00
C GLY A 298 -14.45 -34.83 46.97
N LEU A 299 -14.91 -34.79 45.71
CA LEU A 299 -14.27 -34.04 44.63
C LEU A 299 -14.92 -32.65 44.53
N ASN A 300 -14.21 -31.61 44.97
CA ASN A 300 -14.57 -30.24 44.61
C ASN A 300 -14.47 -30.07 43.08
N ASP A 301 -15.33 -29.22 42.51
CA ASP A 301 -15.64 -28.99 41.07
C ASP A 301 -14.45 -28.71 40.11
N ASN A 302 -13.19 -28.89 40.51
CA ASN A 302 -12.00 -28.54 39.74
C ASN A 302 -10.91 -29.64 39.66
N PHE A 303 -11.24 -30.93 39.82
CA PHE A 303 -10.24 -32.00 39.69
C PHE A 303 -10.58 -33.03 38.60
N LEU A 304 -9.87 -32.95 37.46
CA LEU A 304 -9.94 -33.91 36.33
C LEU A 304 -8.87 -35.02 36.38
N SER A 305 -8.29 -35.35 37.54
CA SER A 305 -7.76 -36.69 37.88
C SER A 305 -6.90 -36.71 39.15
N LYS A 306 -7.18 -37.67 40.03
CA LYS A 306 -6.14 -38.45 40.71
C LYS A 306 -6.40 -39.91 40.37
N LYS A 307 -5.33 -40.66 40.03
CA LYS A 307 -5.41 -42.11 39.78
C LYS A 307 -6.07 -42.79 40.98
N LEU A 308 -7.30 -43.27 40.81
CA LEU A 308 -7.92 -44.21 41.75
C LEU A 308 -7.33 -45.58 41.46
N LYS A 309 -6.48 -46.05 42.37
CA LYS A 309 -6.04 -47.44 42.39
C LYS A 309 -7.10 -48.19 43.20
N VAL A 310 -7.95 -48.94 42.52
CA VAL A 310 -8.90 -49.87 43.15
C VAL A 310 -8.18 -51.21 43.23
N GLU A 311 -8.00 -51.73 44.45
CA GLU A 311 -7.50 -53.10 44.68
C GLU A 311 -8.61 -54.13 44.44
#